data_AF-A0A8H7WNT1-F1
#
_entry.id   AF-A0A8H7WNT1-F1
#
_cell.length_a   1.000
_cell.length_b   1.000
_cell.length_c   1.000
_cell.angle_alpha   90.00
_cell.angle_beta   90.00
_cell.angle_gamma   90.00
#
_symmetry.space_group_name_H-M   'P 1'
#
loop_
_entity.id
_entity.type
_entity.pdbx_description
1 polymer ?
#
loop_
_entity_poly.entity_id
_entity_poly.type
_entity_poly.pdbx_seq_one_letter_code
_entity_poly.pdbx_strand_id
1 'polypeptide(L)' 'MPPATPPLDFEHEKGDEIPTKHKEAIRQLYGFAKVPIERLMVRYKLGKSTITKILNYDAPERATRSD' A
#
# COMPACT_ATOMS: atom_id res chain seq x y z
N MET A 1 -8.88 -15.85 12.67
CA MET A 1 -8.95 -14.38 12.76
C MET A 1 -9.30 -13.85 11.38
N PRO A 2 -10.36 -13.04 11.21
CA PRO A 2 -10.58 -12.36 9.94
C PRO A 2 -9.37 -11.47 9.65
N PRO A 3 -8.95 -11.32 8.38
CA PRO A 3 -7.95 -10.31 8.04
C PRO A 3 -8.56 -8.96 8.42
N ALA A 4 -8.07 -8.38 9.52
CA ALA A 4 -8.44 -7.03 9.91
C ALA A 4 -7.90 -6.11 8.83
N THR A 5 -8.74 -5.80 7.84
CA THR A 5 -8.51 -4.66 6.96
C THR A 5 -8.24 -3.48 7.89
N PRO A 6 -7.05 -2.84 7.80
CA PRO A 6 -6.74 -1.70 8.65
C PRO A 6 -7.87 -0.66 8.48
N PRO A 7 -8.23 0.05 9.56
CA PRO A 7 -9.31 1.03 9.52
C PRO A 7 -9.12 1.96 8.33
N LEU A 8 -10.21 2.17 7.58
CA LEU A 8 -10.22 2.93 6.32
C LEU A 8 -9.91 4.41 6.51
N ASP A 9 -9.95 4.90 7.75
CA ASP A 9 -9.60 6.27 8.13
C ASP A 9 -8.08 6.44 8.21
N PHE A 10 -7.40 6.31 7.07
CA PHE A 10 -6.03 6.81 6.95
C PHE A 10 -6.11 8.31 6.65
N GLU A 11 -6.17 9.13 7.70
CA GLU A 11 -5.92 10.56 7.60
C GLU A 11 -4.42 10.79 7.54
N HIS A 12 -3.93 11.00 6.32
CA HIS A 12 -2.54 11.30 6.07
C HIS A 12 -2.42 12.75 5.63
N GLU A 13 -1.79 13.56 6.46
CA GLU A 13 -1.45 14.93 6.09
C GLU A 13 -0.23 14.94 5.17
N LYS A 14 -0.22 15.91 4.26
CA LYS A 14 0.82 16.05 3.24
C LYS A 14 2.14 16.47 3.90
N GLY A 15 2.99 15.50 4.22
CA GLY A 15 4.27 15.73 4.90
C GLY A 15 4.60 14.66 5.93
N ASP A 16 3.60 13.90 6.38
CA ASP A 16 3.83 12.77 7.28
C ASP A 16 4.50 11.60 6.56
N GLU A 17 5.19 10.77 7.33
CA GLU A 17 5.72 9.52 6.81
C GLU A 17 4.61 8.48 6.72
N ILE A 18 4.43 7.87 5.54
CA ILE A 18 3.46 6.78 5.37
C ILE A 18 3.99 5.55 6.12
N PRO A 19 3.26 5.02 7.12
CA PRO A 19 3.71 3.85 7.85
C PRO A 19 3.90 2.65 6.93
N THR A 20 4.95 1.85 7.18
CA THR A 20 5.28 0.67 6.37
C THR A 20 4.10 -0.28 6.18
N LYS A 21 3.25 -0.45 7.21
CA LYS A 21 2.02 -1.27 7.15
C LYS A 21 1.05 -0.81 6.06
N HIS A 22 0.89 0.50 5.84
CA HIS A 22 0.02 1.01 4.77
C HIS A 22 0.65 0.83 3.39
N LYS A 23 1.98 0.98 3.26
CA LYS A 23 2.70 0.70 2.02
C LYS A 23 2.56 -0.77 1.61
N GLU A 24 2.66 -1.69 2.56
CA GLU A 24 2.45 -3.13 2.33
C GLU A 24 1.00 -3.44 1.96
N ALA A 25 0.02 -2.85 2.67
CA ALA A 25 -1.39 -3.02 2.34
C ALA A 25 -1.73 -2.52 0.93
N ILE A 26 -1.20 -1.37 0.51
CA ILE A 26 -1.35 -0.84 -0.86
C ILE A 26 -0.79 -1.84 -1.89
N ARG A 27 0.40 -2.39 -1.62
CA ARG A 27 1.03 -3.40 -2.50
C ARG A 27 0.22 -4.69 -2.58
N GLN A 28 -0.30 -5.19 -1.45
CA GLN A 28 -1.17 -6.38 -1.44
C GLN A 28 -2.50 -6.12 -2.16
N LEU A 29 -3.14 -4.98 -1.94
CA LEU A 29 -4.39 -4.63 -2.61
C LEU A 29 -4.21 -4.50 -4.13
N TYR A 30 -3.10 -3.92 -4.58
CA TYR A 30 -2.79 -3.81 -6.01
C TYR A 30 -2.39 -5.16 -6.62
N GLY A 31 -1.45 -5.87 -6.00
CA GLY A 31 -0.88 -7.11 -6.53
C GLY A 31 -1.81 -8.32 -6.44
N PHE A 32 -2.43 -8.52 -5.27
CA PHE A 32 -3.26 -9.69 -4.95
C PHE A 32 -4.74 -9.44 -5.25
N ALA A 33 -5.31 -8.34 -4.74
CA ALA A 33 -6.73 -8.04 -4.93
C ALA A 33 -7.04 -7.29 -6.24
N LYS A 34 -6.01 -7.00 -7.06
CA LYS A 34 -6.11 -6.30 -8.35
C LYS A 34 -6.89 -4.97 -8.26
N VAL A 35 -6.77 -4.29 -7.12
CA VAL A 35 -7.45 -3.00 -6.90
C VAL A 35 -6.78 -1.92 -7.75
N PRO A 36 -7.54 -1.15 -8.55
CA PRO A 36 -6.97 -0.11 -9.39
C PRO A 36 -6.40 1.05 -8.58
N ILE A 37 -5.39 1.72 -9.13
CA ILE A 37 -4.68 2.86 -8.49
C ILE A 37 -5.66 3.96 -8.06
N GLU A 38 -6.67 4.28 -8.87
CA GLU A 38 -7.67 5.29 -8.54
C GLU A 38 -8.41 4.97 -7.24
N ARG A 39 -8.76 3.69 -7.03
CA ARG A 39 -9.43 3.25 -5.81
C ARG A 39 -8.48 3.27 -4.61
N LEU A 40 -7.19 3.03 -4.81
CA LEU A 40 -6.17 3.19 -3.78
C LEU A 40 -5.95 4.66 -3.41
N MET A 41 -5.97 5.57 -4.39
CA MET A 41 -5.88 7.01 -4.16
C MET A 41 -7.03 7.51 -3.29
N VAL A 42 -8.27 7.12 -3.62
CA VAL A 42 -9.46 7.48 -2.83
C VAL A 42 -9.39 6.86 -1.43
N ARG A 43 -9.00 5.58 -1.33
CA ARG A 43 -8.99 4.84 -0.07
C ARG A 43 -7.92 5.30 0.92
N TYR A 44 -6.77 5.74 0.41
CA TYR A 44 -5.65 6.19 1.26
C TYR A 44 -5.48 7.72 1.25
N LYS A 45 -6.35 8.46 0.56
CA LYS A 45 -6.22 9.92 0.34
C LYS A 45 -4.83 10.33 -0.20
N LEU A 46 -4.19 9.44 -0.97
CA LEU A 46 -2.84 9.63 -1.50
C LEU A 46 -2.87 10.10 -2.96
N GLY A 47 -1.89 10.93 -3.32
CA GLY A 47 -1.66 11.31 -4.70
C GLY A 47 -1.17 10.13 -5.55
N LYS A 48 -1.46 10.17 -6.86
CA LYS A 48 -1.04 9.16 -7.84
C LYS A 48 0.47 8.89 -7.76
N SER A 49 1.28 9.95 -7.72
CA SER A 49 2.75 9.82 -7.64
C SER A 49 3.22 9.09 -6.39
N THR A 50 2.52 9.25 -5.27
CA THR A 50 2.83 8.56 -4.00
C THR A 50 2.46 7.08 -4.09
N ILE A 51 1.27 6.75 -4.61
CA ILE A 51 0.87 5.36 -4.85
C ILE A 51 1.86 4.69 -5.80
N THR A 52 2.18 5.33 -6.93
CA THR A 52 3.16 4.79 -7.89
C THR A 52 4.54 4.62 -7.26
N LYS A 53 5.01 5.55 -6.42
CA LYS A 53 6.24 5.36 -5.64
C LYS A 53 6.14 4.15 -4.72
N ILE A 54 5.04 3.95 -4.00
CA ILE A 54 4.86 2.79 -3.10
C ILE A 54 4.84 1.46 -3.87
N LEU A 55 4.23 1.44 -5.06
CA LEU A 55 4.16 0.27 -5.92
C LEU A 55 5.51 -0.04 -6.61
N ASN A 56 6.25 1.01 -7.01
CA ASN A 56 7.55 0.88 -7.69
C ASN A 56 8.73 0.75 -6.73
N TYR A 57 8.61 1.21 -5.48
CA TYR A 57 9.64 0.96 -4.48
C TYR A 57 9.66 -0.55 -4.31
N ASP A 58 10.77 -1.16 -4.71
CA ASP A 58 10.94 -2.61 -4.74
C ASP A 58 10.30 -3.21 -3.47
N ALA A 59 9.26 -4.01 -3.69
CA ALA A 59 8.83 -4.94 -2.66
C ALA A 59 10.10 -5.70 -2.32
N PRO A 60 10.64 -5.60 -1.09
CA PRO A 60 11.93 -6.20 -0.79
C PRO A 60 11.83 -7.65 -1.25
N GLU A 61 12.79 -8.01 -2.09
CA GLU A 61 13.04 -9.28 -2.76
C GLU A 61 13.06 -10.44 -1.74
N ARG A 62 11.96 -10.68 -1.03
CA ARG A 62 11.75 -11.77 -0.06
C ARG A 62 11.15 -12.98 -0.76
N ALA A 63 11.76 -13.30 -1.89
CA ALA A 63 11.72 -14.60 -2.54
C ALA A 63 13.02 -14.61 -3.36
N THR A 64 14.16 -14.94 -2.78
CA THR A 64 14.50 -16.33 -2.49
C THR A 64 15.43 -16.45 -1.27
N ARG A 65 14.89 -16.91 -0.14
CA ARG A 65 15.60 -17.89 0.65
C ARG A 65 15.02 -19.23 0.24
N SER A 66 15.58 -19.81 -0.82
CA SER A 66 15.42 -21.22 -1.11
C SER A 66 16.69 -21.89 -0.61
N ASP A 67 16.45 -22.84 0.29
CA ASP A 67 17.34 -23.83 0.91
C ASP A 67 18.63 -24.16 0.16
#